data_AF-A0AAV1VVK1-F1
#
_entry.id   AF-A0AAV1VVK1-F1
#
_cell.length_a   1.000
_cell.length_b   1.000
_cell.length_c   1.000
_cell.angle_alpha   90.00
_cell.angle_beta   90.00
_cell.angle_gamma   90.00
#
_symmetry.space_group_name_H-M   'P 1'
#
loop_
_entity.id
_entity.type
_entity.pdbx_description
1 polymer ?
#
loop_
_entity_poly.entity_id
_entity_poly.type
_entity_poly.pdbx_seq_one_letter_code
_entity_poly.pdbx_strand_id
1 'polypeptide(L)'
;MAKAQALFIVLVSFSLCVFSLELGTALPHSPPLSAHALPHHRHHQSPLHHSLAHPPHQRRYHHRHHSYAPSNSPTHNHRRTPAPTKPHTNHIYTNILTLAKPPTRHMSTRFVAVEGRVLTKSCNRPGGDPIKGGVTVKLECNNRSILVKTTNFNGYFYILADKSITADKSRNCKVYLVSAPNGLKLTDLNGGIRGATLIPQFRIVPWNHLYYVFKVGDFVVESICKH
;
A
#
# COMPACT_ATOMS: atom_id res chain seq x y z
N MET A 1 33.42 -14.74 -8.96
CA MET A 1 34.01 -14.37 -7.66
C MET A 1 33.68 -12.94 -7.20
N ALA A 2 33.45 -11.96 -8.09
CA ALA A 2 33.16 -10.56 -7.70
C ALA A 2 31.88 -10.32 -6.87
N LYS A 3 30.81 -11.12 -7.04
CA LYS A 3 29.55 -10.95 -6.29
C LYS A 3 29.67 -11.27 -4.79
N ALA A 4 30.52 -12.22 -4.42
CA ALA A 4 30.72 -12.61 -3.03
C ALA A 4 31.51 -11.55 -2.25
N GLN A 5 32.46 -10.88 -2.91
CA GLN A 5 33.25 -9.79 -2.31
C GLN A 5 32.41 -8.55 -2.03
N ALA A 6 31.47 -8.20 -2.92
CA ALA A 6 30.57 -7.07 -2.68
C ALA A 6 29.65 -7.30 -1.46
N LEU A 7 29.13 -8.52 -1.29
CA LEU A 7 28.31 -8.88 -0.13
C LEU A 7 29.12 -8.79 1.17
N PHE A 8 30.38 -9.28 1.15
CA PHE A 8 31.25 -9.27 2.32
C PHE A 8 31.62 -7.83 2.75
N ILE A 9 31.88 -6.93 1.80
CA ILE A 9 32.18 -5.52 2.09
C ILE A 9 30.96 -4.81 2.69
N VAL A 10 29.74 -5.09 2.19
CA VAL A 10 28.51 -4.52 2.76
C VAL A 10 28.28 -5.03 4.20
N LEU A 11 28.51 -6.32 4.46
CA LEU A 11 28.35 -6.90 5.80
C LEU A 11 29.37 -6.35 6.80
N VAL A 12 30.65 -6.22 6.40
CA VAL A 12 31.70 -5.66 7.27
C VAL A 12 31.48 -4.18 7.53
N SER A 13 31.11 -3.40 6.51
CA SER A 13 30.78 -1.98 6.67
C SER A 13 29.57 -1.78 7.58
N PHE A 14 28.57 -2.67 7.51
CA PHE A 14 27.40 -2.61 8.39
C PHE A 14 27.77 -2.88 9.85
N SER A 15 28.62 -3.88 10.13
CA SER A 15 29.10 -4.15 11.49
C SER A 15 29.88 -2.98 12.09
N LEU A 16 30.79 -2.35 11.33
CA LEU A 16 31.60 -1.24 11.85
C LEU A 16 30.76 0.00 12.21
N CYS A 17 29.69 0.29 11.45
CA CYS A 17 28.79 1.41 11.76
C CYS A 17 27.95 1.17 13.03
N VAL A 18 27.64 -0.09 13.38
CA VAL A 18 26.90 -0.42 14.61
C VAL A 18 27.78 -0.23 15.85
N PHE A 19 29.07 -0.60 15.79
CA PHE A 19 29.97 -0.46 16.94
C PHE A 19 30.40 0.98 17.23
N SER A 20 30.48 1.87 16.23
CA SER A 20 30.84 3.27 16.48
C SER A 20 29.75 4.09 17.18
N LEU A 21 28.51 3.61 17.21
CA LEU A 21 27.39 4.33 17.86
C LEU A 21 27.28 4.05 19.37
N GLU A 22 28.00 3.05 19.89
CA GLU A 22 27.84 2.56 21.27
C GLU A 22 28.92 3.09 22.24
N LEU A 23 29.89 3.87 21.76
CA LEU A 23 31.00 4.40 22.58
C LEU A 23 30.89 5.89 22.94
N GLY A 24 29.73 6.51 22.77
CA GLY A 24 29.55 7.94 22.96
C GLY A 24 28.26 8.29 23.70
N THR A 25 28.16 7.96 24.99
CA THR A 25 27.52 8.81 26.02
C THR A 25 27.56 8.09 27.38
N ALA A 26 28.57 8.39 28.19
CA ALA A 26 28.52 8.16 29.63
C ALA A 26 28.82 9.48 30.34
N LEU A 27 27.77 10.13 30.88
CA LEU A 27 27.85 11.15 31.92
C LEU A 27 26.65 10.96 32.86
N PRO A 28 26.75 11.33 34.15
CA PRO A 28 26.06 10.67 35.24
C PRO A 28 24.79 11.40 35.72
N HIS A 29 23.83 10.56 36.11
CA HIS A 29 22.82 10.70 37.17
C HIS A 29 22.54 12.07 37.81
N SER A 30 21.24 12.41 37.84
CA SER A 30 20.58 12.98 39.04
C SER A 30 19.19 12.35 39.24
N PRO A 31 18.77 12.07 40.50
CA PRO A 31 17.53 11.35 40.83
C PRO A 31 16.28 12.25 40.83
N PRO A 32 15.06 11.64 40.78
CA PRO A 32 13.81 12.38 40.66
C PRO A 32 13.31 12.91 42.01
N LEU A 33 12.85 14.16 42.02
CA LEU A 33 12.07 14.73 43.11
C LEU A 33 10.61 14.31 42.98
N SER A 34 10.17 13.62 44.03
CA SER A 34 8.79 13.29 44.39
C SER A 34 7.94 14.55 44.54
N ALA A 35 6.71 14.53 43.99
CA ALA A 35 5.62 15.38 44.44
C ALA A 35 4.31 14.60 44.44
N HIS A 36 3.67 14.64 45.60
CA HIS A 36 2.48 13.92 46.01
C HIS A 36 1.20 14.40 45.31
N ALA A 37 0.28 13.44 45.15
CA ALA A 37 -1.17 13.47 45.39
C ALA A 37 -2.04 14.61 44.78
N LEU A 38 -3.11 14.24 44.06
CA LEU A 38 -4.44 14.02 44.67
C LEU A 38 -5.41 13.33 43.67
N PRO A 39 -6.48 12.69 44.17
CA PRO A 39 -7.34 11.77 43.43
C PRO A 39 -8.72 12.36 43.13
N HIS A 40 -9.20 12.33 41.89
CA HIS A 40 -10.60 12.69 41.63
C HIS A 40 -11.26 11.86 40.52
N HIS A 41 -12.33 11.19 40.94
CA HIS A 41 -13.53 10.76 40.22
C HIS A 41 -13.48 9.58 39.23
N ARG A 42 -13.70 8.40 39.81
CA ARG A 42 -14.59 7.37 39.27
C ARG A 42 -15.94 7.98 38.89
N HIS A 43 -16.34 7.81 37.64
CA HIS A 43 -17.76 7.67 37.31
C HIS A 43 -18.01 6.22 36.90
N HIS A 44 -18.72 5.52 37.79
CA HIS A 44 -19.58 4.41 37.43
C HIS A 44 -20.66 4.93 36.47
N GLN A 45 -20.77 4.32 35.30
CA GLN A 45 -22.09 3.95 34.78
C GLN A 45 -21.98 2.55 34.18
N SER A 46 -22.90 1.70 34.62
CA SER A 46 -23.14 0.34 34.18
C SER A 46 -24.63 0.28 33.75
N PRO A 47 -25.15 -0.87 33.31
CA PRO A 47 -25.32 -1.26 31.92
C PRO A 47 -26.81 -1.25 31.51
N LEU A 48 -27.09 -1.08 30.21
CA LEU A 48 -28.42 -1.40 29.68
C LEU A 48 -28.31 -2.41 28.53
N HIS A 49 -28.86 -3.58 28.85
CA HIS A 49 -29.41 -4.60 27.97
C HIS A 49 -29.99 -4.02 26.68
N HIS A 50 -29.71 -4.68 25.54
CA HIS A 50 -30.75 -5.22 24.66
C HIS A 50 -30.14 -6.34 23.79
N SER A 51 -30.42 -7.58 24.19
CA SER A 51 -30.42 -8.72 23.27
C SER A 51 -31.79 -8.77 22.60
N LEU A 52 -31.81 -8.83 21.28
CA LEU A 52 -32.90 -9.44 20.52
C LEU A 52 -32.29 -10.11 19.28
N ALA A 53 -32.09 -11.41 19.42
CA ALA A 53 -31.79 -12.32 18.34
C ALA A 53 -32.96 -12.35 17.35
N HIS A 54 -32.67 -12.31 16.06
CA HIS A 54 -33.58 -12.74 14.99
C HIS A 54 -32.85 -13.75 14.09
N PRO A 55 -33.43 -14.94 13.84
CA PRO A 55 -32.89 -15.96 12.94
C PRO A 55 -33.26 -15.69 11.45
N PRO A 56 -32.66 -16.44 10.49
CA PRO A 56 -32.52 -16.00 9.11
C PRO A 56 -33.72 -16.39 8.24
N HIS A 57 -34.19 -15.46 7.41
CA HIS A 57 -35.14 -15.77 6.35
C HIS A 57 -34.41 -16.08 5.03
N GLN A 58 -34.49 -17.35 4.63
CA GLN A 58 -34.27 -17.82 3.27
C GLN A 58 -35.35 -17.28 2.31
N ARG A 59 -35.06 -17.42 1.00
CA ARG A 59 -35.92 -17.35 -0.21
C ARG A 59 -35.62 -16.11 -1.07
N ARG A 60 -35.39 -16.15 -2.40
CA ARG A 60 -35.63 -17.17 -3.44
C ARG A 60 -34.57 -17.06 -4.54
N TYR A 61 -34.16 -18.21 -5.06
CA TYR A 61 -33.66 -18.35 -6.42
C TYR A 61 -34.79 -18.06 -7.41
N HIS A 62 -34.55 -17.17 -8.37
CA HIS A 62 -35.29 -17.17 -9.62
C HIS A 62 -34.30 -17.21 -10.78
N HIS A 63 -34.09 -18.44 -11.28
CA HIS A 63 -33.55 -18.71 -12.59
C HIS A 63 -34.55 -18.21 -13.64
N ARG A 64 -34.10 -17.40 -14.60
CA ARG A 64 -34.84 -17.18 -15.85
C ARG A 64 -33.99 -17.73 -16.99
N HIS A 65 -34.27 -18.98 -17.34
CA HIS A 65 -33.89 -19.57 -18.62
C HIS A 65 -34.89 -19.08 -19.68
N HIS A 66 -34.38 -18.49 -20.75
CA HIS A 66 -35.10 -18.42 -22.02
C HIS A 66 -34.32 -19.27 -23.04
N SER A 67 -35.02 -20.27 -23.55
CA SER A 67 -34.52 -21.29 -24.47
C SER A 67 -35.38 -21.26 -25.73
N TYR A 68 -34.69 -21.18 -26.87
CA TYR A 68 -35.03 -21.59 -28.25
C TYR A 68 -36.28 -20.98 -28.93
N ALA A 69 -36.39 -20.79 -30.25
CA ALA A 69 -35.54 -20.68 -31.45
C ALA A 69 -36.53 -20.37 -32.64
N PRO A 70 -36.22 -20.54 -33.95
CA PRO A 70 -36.32 -19.51 -34.98
C PRO A 70 -37.47 -19.72 -36.00
N SER A 71 -37.79 -18.71 -36.82
CA SER A 71 -38.55 -18.94 -38.07
C SER A 71 -38.14 -17.99 -39.19
N ASN A 72 -38.08 -18.59 -40.38
CA ASN A 72 -37.48 -18.15 -41.64
C ASN A 72 -38.20 -17.02 -42.38
N SER A 73 -37.43 -16.40 -43.29
CA SER A 73 -37.80 -15.43 -44.32
C SER A 73 -38.52 -16.06 -45.53
N PRO A 74 -39.23 -15.25 -46.34
CA PRO A 74 -39.28 -15.45 -47.79
C PRO A 74 -38.80 -14.23 -48.58
N THR A 75 -38.03 -14.55 -49.61
CA THR A 75 -37.45 -13.73 -50.68
C THR A 75 -38.52 -13.18 -51.64
N HIS A 76 -38.38 -11.92 -52.09
CA HIS A 76 -38.82 -11.55 -53.43
C HIS A 76 -37.85 -10.56 -54.07
N ASN A 77 -37.30 -10.99 -55.21
CA ASN A 77 -36.48 -10.18 -56.11
C ASN A 77 -37.36 -9.22 -56.89
N HIS A 78 -36.95 -7.97 -57.08
CA HIS A 78 -37.07 -7.29 -58.36
C HIS A 78 -35.90 -6.33 -58.61
N ARG A 79 -35.19 -6.66 -59.69
CA ARG A 79 -34.10 -5.97 -60.35
C ARG A 79 -34.64 -4.77 -61.14
N ARG A 80 -34.07 -3.57 -60.93
CA ARG A 80 -33.96 -2.50 -61.96
C ARG A 80 -32.93 -1.44 -61.53
N THR A 81 -31.90 -1.30 -62.36
CA THR A 81 -31.01 -0.12 -62.53
C THR A 81 -31.11 0.27 -64.02
N PRO A 82 -30.65 1.44 -64.50
CA PRO A 82 -30.03 2.60 -63.83
C PRO A 82 -30.57 3.99 -64.32
N ALA A 83 -30.30 5.07 -63.57
CA ALA A 83 -30.08 6.41 -64.16
C ALA A 83 -29.32 7.33 -63.17
N PRO A 84 -28.34 8.14 -63.63
CA PRO A 84 -27.51 8.99 -62.78
C PRO A 84 -28.13 10.37 -62.64
N THR A 85 -28.45 10.77 -61.41
CA THR A 85 -28.84 12.16 -61.11
C THR A 85 -27.93 12.67 -60.00
N LYS A 86 -27.06 13.64 -60.33
CA LYS A 86 -26.34 14.44 -59.33
C LYS A 86 -27.38 15.17 -58.48
N PRO A 87 -27.15 15.29 -57.16
CA PRO A 87 -27.25 16.63 -56.62
C PRO A 87 -26.20 16.95 -55.55
N HIS A 88 -25.62 18.14 -55.73
CA HIS A 88 -25.35 19.13 -54.69
C HIS A 88 -24.66 18.69 -53.40
N THR A 89 -23.38 19.07 -53.36
CA THR A 89 -22.63 19.55 -52.20
C THR A 89 -23.54 20.18 -51.14
N ASN A 90 -23.76 19.45 -50.04
CA ASN A 90 -24.13 20.03 -48.78
C ASN A 90 -23.25 19.36 -47.73
N HIS A 91 -22.24 20.11 -47.28
CA HIS A 91 -21.44 19.76 -46.12
C HIS A 91 -22.36 19.67 -44.90
N ILE A 92 -22.85 18.47 -44.62
CA ILE A 92 -23.45 18.17 -43.33
C ILE A 92 -22.31 18.20 -42.33
N TYR A 93 -22.23 19.29 -41.60
CA TYR A 93 -21.41 19.45 -40.42
C TYR A 93 -21.96 18.49 -39.35
N THR A 94 -21.55 17.22 -39.40
CA THR A 94 -21.73 16.31 -38.27
C THR A 94 -20.87 16.85 -37.14
N ASN A 95 -21.53 17.61 -36.25
CA ASN A 95 -21.04 17.96 -34.93
C ASN A 95 -20.93 16.64 -34.14
N ILE A 96 -19.83 15.93 -34.37
CA ILE A 96 -19.39 14.87 -33.49
C ILE A 96 -19.02 15.58 -32.20
N LEU A 97 -19.94 15.57 -31.24
CA LEU A 97 -19.64 15.73 -29.83
C LEU A 97 -18.67 14.59 -29.46
N THR A 98 -17.39 14.76 -29.77
CA THR A 98 -16.32 13.99 -29.18
C THR A 98 -16.42 14.25 -27.70
N LEU A 99 -17.04 13.30 -27.00
CA LEU A 99 -16.95 13.15 -25.57
C LEU A 99 -15.46 13.14 -25.24
N ALA A 100 -14.95 14.31 -24.87
CA ALA A 100 -13.56 14.51 -24.53
C ALA A 100 -13.25 13.51 -23.42
N LYS A 101 -12.43 12.52 -23.76
CA LYS A 101 -11.91 11.56 -22.78
C LYS A 101 -11.36 12.41 -21.63
N PRO A 102 -11.75 12.16 -20.37
CA PRO A 102 -11.22 12.90 -19.25
C PRO A 102 -9.69 12.88 -19.38
N PRO A 103 -8.98 14.01 -19.20
CA PRO A 103 -7.53 14.03 -19.33
C PRO A 103 -7.00 12.97 -18.40
N THR A 104 -6.51 11.86 -18.97
CA THR A 104 -5.75 10.84 -18.27
C THR A 104 -4.50 11.55 -17.81
N ARG A 105 -4.56 12.13 -16.61
CA ARG A 105 -3.43 12.82 -15.99
C ARG A 105 -2.25 11.86 -16.10
N HIS A 106 -1.17 12.33 -16.72
CA HIS A 106 0.09 11.61 -16.94
C HIS A 106 0.75 11.25 -15.59
N MET A 107 0.13 10.34 -14.84
CA MET A 107 0.72 9.74 -13.65
C MET A 107 1.79 8.72 -14.08
N SER A 108 1.72 8.23 -15.32
CA SER A 108 2.62 7.18 -15.87
C SER A 108 4.09 7.58 -15.95
N THR A 109 4.42 8.87 -16.01
CA THR A 109 5.83 9.32 -16.12
C THR A 109 6.49 9.59 -14.78
N ARG A 110 5.74 9.57 -13.68
CA ARG A 110 6.28 9.86 -12.35
C ARG A 110 6.93 8.62 -11.74
N PHE A 111 7.99 8.83 -10.98
CA PHE A 111 8.69 7.80 -10.23
C PHE A 111 7.96 7.46 -8.94
N VAL A 112 8.27 6.30 -8.38
CA VAL A 112 7.61 5.79 -7.17
C VAL A 112 8.31 6.29 -5.91
N ALA A 113 7.56 6.92 -5.01
CA ALA A 113 7.96 7.12 -3.62
C ALA A 113 7.04 6.30 -2.72
N VAL A 114 7.59 5.65 -1.71
CA VAL A 114 6.83 4.81 -0.78
C VAL A 114 7.01 5.31 0.64
N GLU A 115 5.89 5.48 1.33
CA GLU A 115 5.82 5.86 2.73
C GLU A 115 5.11 4.76 3.52
N GLY A 116 5.57 4.48 4.73
CA GLY A 116 4.87 3.57 5.62
C GLY A 116 5.35 3.66 7.05
N ARG A 117 4.70 2.89 7.91
CA ARG A 117 4.99 2.82 9.34
C ARG A 117 5.02 1.36 9.79
N VAL A 118 5.86 1.10 10.77
CA VAL A 118 5.91 -0.16 11.49
C VAL A 118 5.57 0.13 12.96
N LEU A 119 4.76 -0.72 13.57
CA LEU A 119 4.33 -0.66 14.97
C LEU A 119 4.84 -1.89 15.72
N THR A 120 5.08 -1.77 17.03
CA THR A 120 5.46 -2.92 17.87
C THR A 120 4.26 -3.33 18.69
N LYS A 121 3.83 -4.58 18.59
CA LYS A 121 2.82 -5.13 19.48
C LYS A 121 3.51 -5.85 20.63
N SER A 122 3.24 -5.41 21.86
CA SER A 122 3.81 -6.01 23.07
C SER A 122 2.92 -7.12 23.61
N CYS A 123 3.48 -8.00 24.45
CA CYS A 123 2.82 -9.20 24.96
C CYS A 123 1.63 -8.89 25.88
N ASN A 124 1.71 -7.79 26.63
CA ASN A 124 0.81 -7.50 27.75
C ASN A 124 -0.11 -6.31 27.50
N ARG A 125 -0.10 -5.70 26.30
CA ARG A 125 -0.97 -4.57 25.98
C ARG A 125 -1.68 -4.76 24.63
N PRO A 126 -3.01 -4.64 24.59
CA PRO A 126 -3.72 -4.44 23.34
C PRO A 126 -3.42 -3.04 22.81
N GLY A 127 -2.95 -2.97 21.56
CA GLY A 127 -2.46 -1.73 20.95
C GLY A 127 -0.93 -1.71 20.90
N GLY A 128 -0.38 -1.34 19.74
CA GLY A 128 1.06 -1.35 19.54
C GLY A 128 1.75 -0.14 20.18
N ASP A 129 2.85 -0.39 20.88
CA ASP A 129 3.77 0.64 21.34
C ASP A 129 4.56 1.20 20.12
N PRO A 130 4.95 2.49 20.13
CA PRO A 130 5.88 3.02 19.13
C PRO A 130 7.19 2.22 19.15
N ILE A 131 7.62 1.70 17.99
CA ILE A 131 8.89 0.97 17.90
C ILE A 131 10.02 1.92 18.26
N LYS A 132 11.02 1.45 19.02
CA LYS A 132 12.34 2.08 19.08
C LYS A 132 13.12 1.87 17.77
N GLY A 133 12.56 2.32 16.64
CA GLY A 133 13.13 2.23 15.29
C GLY A 133 13.81 0.91 14.90
N GLY A 134 14.73 0.98 13.93
CA GLY A 134 15.64 -0.14 13.64
C GLY A 134 15.05 -1.32 12.87
N VAL A 135 13.78 -1.31 12.47
CA VAL A 135 13.19 -2.33 11.61
C VAL A 135 13.61 -2.10 10.17
N THR A 136 14.05 -3.15 9.49
CA THR A 136 14.47 -3.08 8.10
C THR A 136 13.33 -3.51 7.19
N VAL A 137 13.02 -2.69 6.20
CA VAL A 137 12.07 -2.96 5.12
C VAL A 137 12.79 -3.01 3.77
N LYS A 138 12.23 -3.75 2.81
CA LYS A 138 12.64 -3.67 1.40
C LYS A 138 11.46 -3.29 0.52
N LEU A 139 11.69 -2.42 -0.45
CA LEU A 139 10.86 -2.27 -1.64
C LEU A 139 11.46 -3.17 -2.72
N GLU A 140 10.64 -4.04 -3.29
CA GLU A 140 11.03 -4.92 -4.38
C GLU A 140 10.04 -4.79 -5.53
N CYS A 141 10.53 -4.46 -6.73
CA CYS A 141 9.74 -4.35 -7.95
C CYS A 141 10.23 -5.35 -9.00
N ASN A 142 9.31 -6.15 -9.57
CA ASN A 142 9.62 -7.12 -10.63
C ASN A 142 10.83 -8.03 -10.30
N ASN A 143 11.02 -8.40 -9.03
CA ASN A 143 12.15 -9.19 -8.52
C ASN A 143 13.56 -8.68 -8.91
N ARG A 144 13.70 -7.38 -9.21
CA ARG A 144 14.96 -6.79 -9.72
C ARG A 144 15.40 -5.56 -8.94
N SER A 145 14.50 -4.62 -8.71
CA SER A 145 14.83 -3.39 -7.99
C SER A 145 14.58 -3.59 -6.51
N ILE A 146 15.64 -3.91 -5.76
CA ILE A 146 15.59 -4.11 -4.31
C ILE A 146 16.20 -2.87 -3.64
N LEU A 147 15.38 -2.13 -2.90
CA LEU A 147 15.83 -1.00 -2.10
C LEU A 147 15.53 -1.29 -0.63
N VAL A 148 16.56 -1.28 0.19
CA VAL A 148 16.46 -1.59 1.62
C VAL A 148 16.50 -0.29 2.42
N LYS A 149 15.63 -0.16 3.41
CA LYS A 149 15.57 1.01 4.29
C LYS A 149 15.29 0.59 5.72
N THR A 150 15.97 1.25 6.66
CA THR A 150 15.67 1.11 8.08
C THR A 150 14.70 2.20 8.51
N THR A 151 13.71 1.84 9.32
CA THR A 151 12.76 2.79 9.92
C THR A 151 13.47 3.75 10.87
N ASN A 152 12.98 4.98 10.94
CA ASN A 152 13.40 5.93 11.97
C ASN A 152 12.91 5.51 13.37
N PHE A 153 13.29 6.27 14.40
CA PHE A 153 12.95 6.02 15.80
C PHE A 153 11.45 6.00 16.12
N ASN A 154 10.59 6.46 15.20
CA ASN A 154 9.14 6.44 15.33
C ASN A 154 8.47 5.31 14.52
N GLY A 155 9.28 4.44 13.90
CA GLY A 155 8.83 3.34 13.06
C GLY A 155 8.45 3.75 11.63
N TYR A 156 8.65 5.02 11.22
CA TYR A 156 8.36 5.45 9.86
C TYR A 156 9.51 5.14 8.91
N PHE A 157 9.16 4.83 7.67
CA PHE A 157 10.11 4.71 6.58
C PHE A 157 9.62 5.46 5.34
N TYR A 158 10.59 5.91 4.55
CA TYR A 158 10.35 6.59 3.30
C TYR A 158 11.41 6.14 2.27
N ILE A 159 10.96 5.64 1.12
CA ILE A 159 11.80 5.06 0.07
C ILE A 159 11.52 5.79 -1.24
N LEU A 160 12.56 6.36 -1.85
CA LEU A 160 12.51 6.81 -3.24
C LEU A 160 12.96 5.65 -4.11
N ALA A 161 12.09 5.17 -5.00
CA ALA A 161 12.45 4.13 -5.95
C ALA A 161 13.45 4.66 -6.98
N ASP A 162 14.16 3.74 -7.64
CA ASP A 162 14.96 4.08 -8.81
C ASP A 162 14.09 4.71 -9.89
N LYS A 163 14.65 5.66 -10.68
CA LYS A 163 13.94 6.38 -11.75
C LYS A 163 13.48 5.46 -12.89
N SER A 164 13.97 4.23 -12.97
CA SER A 164 13.44 3.20 -13.87
C SER A 164 12.07 2.66 -13.46
N ILE A 165 11.65 2.89 -12.21
CA ILE A 165 10.37 2.47 -11.66
C ILE A 165 9.37 3.62 -11.72
N THR A 166 8.52 3.55 -12.73
CA THR A 166 7.43 4.48 -12.97
C THR A 166 6.14 4.04 -12.25
N ALA A 167 5.23 4.98 -12.00
CA ALA A 167 4.01 4.73 -11.23
C ALA A 167 3.05 3.74 -11.91
N ASP A 168 3.07 3.61 -13.23
CA ASP A 168 2.34 2.57 -13.98
C ASP A 168 2.86 1.15 -13.67
N LYS A 169 4.17 1.01 -13.41
CA LYS A 169 4.84 -0.25 -13.03
C LYS A 169 4.77 -0.55 -11.53
N SER A 170 4.26 0.37 -10.73
CA SER A 170 4.15 0.23 -9.27
C SER A 170 3.31 -0.97 -8.81
N ARG A 171 2.39 -1.47 -9.66
CA ARG A 171 1.54 -2.63 -9.35
C ARG A 171 2.34 -3.92 -9.12
N ASN A 172 3.54 -4.00 -9.68
CA ASN A 172 4.45 -5.14 -9.51
C ASN A 172 5.47 -4.90 -8.40
N CYS A 173 5.32 -3.83 -7.64
CA CYS A 173 6.14 -3.52 -6.49
C CYS A 173 5.45 -3.96 -5.20
N LYS A 174 6.25 -4.50 -4.29
CA LYS A 174 5.81 -4.87 -2.95
C LYS A 174 6.81 -4.40 -1.91
N VAL A 175 6.32 -4.10 -0.72
CA VAL A 175 7.18 -3.79 0.44
C VAL A 175 7.13 -4.94 1.43
N TYR A 176 8.29 -5.34 1.94
CA TYR A 176 8.43 -6.45 2.88
C TYR A 176 9.19 -5.99 4.12
N LEU A 177 8.83 -6.56 5.27
CA LEU A 177 9.69 -6.63 6.44
C LEU A 177 10.83 -7.61 6.16
N VAL A 178 12.05 -7.19 6.43
CA VAL A 178 13.26 -7.99 6.20
C VAL A 178 13.88 -8.45 7.50
N SER A 179 13.99 -7.54 8.48
CA SER A 179 14.53 -7.86 9.79
C SER A 179 14.00 -6.89 10.83
N ALA A 180 14.04 -7.30 12.09
CA ALA A 180 13.70 -6.49 13.24
C ALA A 180 14.83 -6.51 14.27
N PRO A 181 14.92 -5.48 15.14
CA PRO A 181 15.82 -5.47 16.27
C PRO A 181 15.64 -6.68 17.21
N ASN A 182 16.65 -6.92 18.05
CA ASN A 182 16.65 -8.00 19.02
C ASN A 182 15.41 -7.95 19.94
N GLY A 183 14.82 -9.11 20.21
CA GLY A 183 13.61 -9.22 21.04
C GLY A 183 12.30 -8.96 20.28
N LEU A 184 12.36 -8.72 18.97
CA LEU A 184 11.19 -8.56 18.11
C LEU A 184 11.13 -9.65 17.03
N LYS A 185 9.91 -10.04 16.66
CA LYS A 185 9.60 -11.01 15.61
C LYS A 185 8.77 -10.35 14.51
N LEU A 186 9.10 -10.66 13.26
CA LEU A 186 8.32 -10.19 12.11
C LEU A 186 6.92 -10.83 12.12
N THR A 187 5.91 -10.05 11.74
CA THR A 187 4.56 -10.55 11.49
C THR A 187 4.15 -10.30 10.04
N ASP A 188 3.16 -11.04 9.57
CA ASP A 188 2.61 -10.84 8.24
C ASP A 188 1.38 -9.90 8.22
N LEU A 189 1.18 -9.09 9.27
CA LEU A 189 0.11 -8.11 9.27
C LEU A 189 0.31 -7.12 8.11
N ASN A 190 -0.77 -6.84 7.38
CA ASN A 190 -0.76 -6.00 6.17
C ASN A 190 0.23 -6.48 5.09
N GLY A 191 0.54 -7.78 5.07
CA GLY A 191 1.47 -8.37 4.10
C GLY A 191 2.93 -8.10 4.44
N GLY A 192 3.26 -7.88 5.72
CA GLY A 192 4.64 -7.63 6.14
C GLY A 192 5.65 -8.67 5.65
N ILE A 193 5.31 -9.96 5.64
CA ILE A 193 6.22 -11.04 5.20
C ILE A 193 5.94 -11.44 3.75
N ARG A 194 4.67 -11.53 3.34
CA ARG A 194 4.26 -11.92 1.98
C ARG A 194 4.40 -10.80 0.94
N GLY A 195 4.65 -9.58 1.39
CA GLY A 195 4.78 -8.39 0.59
C GLY A 195 3.48 -7.60 0.47
N ALA A 196 3.54 -6.36 0.90
CA ALA A 196 2.42 -5.42 0.91
C ALA A 196 2.28 -4.68 -0.42
N THR A 197 1.03 -4.51 -0.85
CA THR A 197 0.70 -3.80 -2.09
C THR A 197 0.76 -2.30 -1.87
N LEU A 198 1.29 -1.57 -2.86
CA LEU A 198 1.35 -0.11 -2.84
C LEU A 198 -0.03 0.50 -3.10
N ILE A 199 -0.43 1.43 -2.22
CA ILE A 199 -1.71 2.17 -2.27
C ILE A 199 -1.43 3.62 -2.70
N PRO A 200 -1.91 4.05 -3.88
CA PRO A 200 -1.75 5.43 -4.35
C PRO A 200 -2.28 6.46 -3.36
N GLN A 201 -1.61 7.60 -3.21
CA GLN A 201 -2.02 8.66 -2.28
C GLN A 201 -2.45 9.97 -2.93
N PHE A 202 -2.49 10.06 -4.26
CA PHE A 202 -2.85 11.27 -5.00
C PHE A 202 -2.05 12.53 -4.59
N ARG A 203 -0.82 12.33 -4.10
CA ARG A 203 0.10 13.41 -3.75
C ARG A 203 1.48 13.17 -4.37
N ILE A 204 2.16 14.28 -4.64
CA ILE A 204 3.55 14.31 -5.07
C ILE A 204 4.45 14.66 -3.90
N VAL A 205 5.73 14.32 -4.04
CA VAL A 205 6.73 14.67 -3.05
C VAL A 205 7.02 16.17 -3.15
N PRO A 206 6.82 16.97 -2.08
CA PRO A 206 6.92 18.44 -2.17
C PRO A 206 8.26 18.95 -2.67
N TRP A 207 9.36 18.31 -2.23
CA TRP A 207 10.72 18.66 -2.66
C TRP A 207 11.15 17.96 -3.97
N ASN A 208 10.31 17.09 -4.54
CA ASN A 208 10.62 16.37 -5.77
C ASN A 208 9.36 15.96 -6.55
N HIS A 209 8.85 16.89 -7.35
CA HIS A 209 7.63 16.74 -8.17
C HIS A 209 7.65 15.57 -9.17
N LEU A 210 8.81 14.95 -9.40
CA LEU A 210 8.96 13.77 -10.25
C LEU A 210 8.45 12.50 -9.57
N TYR A 211 8.26 12.52 -8.24
CA TYR A 211 7.84 11.35 -7.48
C TYR A 211 6.37 11.46 -7.08
N TYR A 212 5.68 10.34 -7.22
CA TYR A 212 4.30 10.15 -6.78
C TYR A 212 4.29 9.22 -5.57
N VAL A 213 3.54 9.61 -4.53
CA VAL A 213 3.59 8.91 -3.24
C VAL A 213 2.58 7.75 -3.21
N PHE A 214 3.08 6.61 -2.76
CA PHE A 214 2.32 5.43 -2.40
C PHE A 214 2.48 5.15 -0.91
N LYS A 215 1.45 4.58 -0.30
CA LYS A 215 1.50 4.05 1.07
C LYS A 215 1.38 2.53 1.08
N VAL A 216 1.80 1.93 2.18
CA VAL A 216 1.39 0.57 2.56
C VAL A 216 0.61 0.64 3.87
N GLY A 217 -0.14 -0.42 4.17
CA GLY A 217 -0.75 -0.56 5.50
C GLY A 217 0.33 -0.68 6.58
N ASP A 218 0.01 -0.27 7.80
CA ASP A 218 0.96 -0.30 8.92
C ASP A 218 1.45 -1.72 9.17
N PHE A 219 2.76 -1.92 9.14
CA PHE A 219 3.33 -3.20 9.50
C PHE A 219 3.39 -3.37 11.01
N VAL A 220 3.41 -4.62 11.45
CA VAL A 220 3.56 -4.94 12.87
C VAL A 220 4.73 -5.91 13.05
N VAL A 221 5.53 -5.64 14.08
CA VAL A 221 6.45 -6.60 14.66
C VAL A 221 5.97 -6.89 16.08
N GLU A 222 6.16 -8.12 16.54
CA GLU A 222 5.71 -8.55 17.87
C GLU A 222 6.90 -8.73 18.81
N SER A 223 6.75 -8.36 20.07
CA SER A 223 7.74 -8.70 21.10
C SER A 223 7.81 -10.21 21.30
N ILE A 224 9.02 -10.73 21.51
CA ILE A 224 9.21 -12.11 21.94
C ILE A 224 8.82 -12.20 23.41
N CYS A 225 7.70 -12.88 23.68
CA CYS A 225 7.19 -13.06 25.04
C CYS A 225 7.95 -14.19 25.73
N LYS A 226 8.42 -13.93 26.96
CA LYS A 226 8.84 -15.01 27.84
C LYS A 226 7.57 -15.67 28.39
N HIS A 227 7.47 -16.98 28.22
CA HIS A 227 6.42 -17.80 28.84
C HIS A 227 6.75 -18.03 30.31
#